data_AF-A0A8D5JL84-F1
#
_entry.id   AF-A0A8D5JL84-F1
#
_cell.length_a   1.000
_cell.length_b   1.000
_cell.length_c   1.000
_cell.angle_alpha   90.00
_cell.angle_beta   90.00
_cell.angle_gamma   90.00
#
_symmetry.space_group_name_H-M   'P 1'
#
loop_
_entity.id
_entity.type
_entity.pdbx_description
1 polymer ?
#
loop_
_entity_poly.entity_id
_entity_poly.type
_entity_poly.pdbx_seq_one_letter_code
_entity_poly.pdbx_strand_id
1 'polypeptide(L)' 'MVLLNGGAALMAAGKVENLKDGVSLARDIVKSGAALEKLDQLVKFSEKISSK' A
#
# COMPACT_ATOMS: atom_id res chain seq x y z
N MET A 1 4.81 12.97 1.77
CA MET A 1 3.41 12.82 2.22
C MET A 1 2.90 11.39 2.08
N VAL A 2 2.88 10.79 0.89
CA VAL A 2 2.37 9.41 0.66
C VAL A 2 3.04 8.36 1.55
N LEU A 3 4.37 8.32 1.62
CA LEU A 3 5.08 7.35 2.47
C LEU A 3 4.80 7.54 3.97
N LEU A 4 4.59 8.78 4.41
CA LEU A 4 4.27 9.09 5.80
C LEU A 4 2.88 8.54 6.17
N ASN A 5 1.88 8.86 5.36
CA ASN A 5 0.51 8.42 5.61
C ASN A 5 0.37 6.90 5.43
N GLY A 6 1.02 6.33 4.40
CA GLY A 6 1.08 4.88 4.20
C GLY A 6 1.78 4.18 5.37
N GLY A 7 2.89 4.73 5.85
CA GLY A 7 3.58 4.21 7.04
C GLY A 7 2.74 4.30 8.31
N ALA A 8 2.03 5.40 8.52
CA ALA A 8 1.11 5.56 9.65
C ALA A 8 -0.06 4.56 9.58
N ALA A 9 -0.61 4.31 8.38
CA ALA A 9 -1.65 3.30 8.18
C ALA A 9 -1.13 1.88 8.45
N LEU A 10 0.10 1.56 8.03
CA LEU A 10 0.75 0.27 8.31
C LEU A 10 0.97 0.07 9.82
N MET A 11 1.40 1.11 10.54
CA MET A 11 1.53 1.08 12.00
C MET A 11 0.17 0.90 12.67
N ALA A 12 -0.84 1.67 12.29
CA ALA A 12 -2.20 1.57 12.83
C ALA A 12 -2.83 0.18 12.56
N ALA A 13 -2.44 -0.49 11.49
CA ALA A 13 -2.85 -1.85 11.15
C ALA A 13 -2.02 -2.95 11.87
N GLY A 14 -1.11 -2.59 12.78
CA GLY A 14 -0.29 -3.52 13.54
C GLY A 14 0.75 -4.27 12.69
N LYS A 15 1.18 -3.70 11.56
CA LYS A 15 2.20 -4.31 10.68
C LYS A 15 3.63 -3.96 11.07
N VAL A 16 3.80 -2.93 11.88
CA VAL A 16 5.08 -2.43 12.40
C VAL A 16 4.83 -1.80 13.77
N GLU A 17 5.86 -1.76 14.61
CA GLU A 17 5.76 -1.27 16.00
C GLU A 17 5.80 0.27 16.11
N ASN A 18 6.37 0.95 15.13
CA ASN A 18 6.53 2.41 15.17
C ASN A 18 6.45 3.05 13.78
N LEU A 19 6.27 4.37 13.77
CA LEU A 19 6.07 5.15 12.55
C LEU A 19 7.29 5.14 11.63
N LYS A 20 8.51 5.12 12.18
CA LYS A 20 9.74 5.11 11.39
C LYS A 20 9.83 3.83 10.56
N ASP A 21 9.56 2.69 11.18
CA ASP A 21 9.54 1.38 10.52
C ASP A 21 8.40 1.31 9.49
N GLY A 22 7.26 1.91 9.78
CA GLY A 22 6.15 2.02 8.84
C GLY A 22 6.51 2.81 7.59
N VAL A 23 7.19 3.95 7.74
CA VAL A 23 7.67 4.75 6.60
C VAL A 23 8.74 4.00 5.82
N SER A 24 9.61 3.22 6.50
CA SER A 24 10.59 2.37 5.83
C SER A 24 9.91 1.27 4.99
N LEU A 25 8.97 0.54 5.58
CA LEU A 25 8.21 -0.50 4.89
C LEU A 25 7.41 0.06 3.71
N ALA A 26 6.72 1.19 3.91
CA ALA A 26 6.00 1.87 2.83
C ALA A 26 6.93 2.26 1.66
N ARG A 27 8.17 2.68 1.97
CA ARG A 27 9.18 3.00 0.94
C ARG A 27 9.59 1.75 0.16
N ASP A 28 9.81 0.63 0.84
CA ASP A 28 10.23 -0.62 0.20
C ASP A 28 9.12 -1.19 -0.70
N ILE A 29 7.86 -1.11 -0.25
CA ILE A 29 6.68 -1.49 -1.05
C ILE A 29 6.57 -0.65 -2.33
N VAL A 30 6.80 0.67 -2.23
CA VAL A 30 6.76 1.55 -3.41
C VAL A 30 7.96 1.29 -4.32
N LYS A 31 9.17 1.17 -3.76
CA LYS A 31 10.41 0.96 -4.53
C LYS A 31 10.42 -0.38 -5.27
N SER A 32 9.81 -1.42 -4.71
CA SER A 32 9.69 -2.73 -5.36
C SER A 32 8.63 -2.78 -6.46
N GLY A 33 7.76 -1.76 -6.58
CA GLY A 33 6.66 -1.75 -7.53
C GLY A 33 5.39 -2.46 -7.04
N ALA A 34 5.43 -3.11 -5.87
CA ALA A 34 4.29 -3.86 -5.33
C ALA A 34 3.04 -2.99 -5.10
N ALA A 35 3.21 -1.70 -4.75
CA ALA A 35 2.10 -0.76 -4.66
C ALA A 35 1.36 -0.57 -5.99
N LEU A 36 2.11 -0.45 -7.09
CA LEU A 36 1.55 -0.27 -8.43
C LEU A 36 0.88 -1.56 -8.90
N GLU A 37 1.54 -2.71 -8.70
CA GLU A 37 0.96 -4.01 -9.04
C GLU A 37 -0.38 -4.23 -8.33
N LYS A 38 -0.48 -3.86 -7.04
CA LYS A 38 -1.72 -4.00 -6.29
C LYS A 38 -2.83 -3.09 -6.81
N LEU A 39 -2.48 -1.88 -7.27
CA LEU A 39 -3.44 -0.98 -7.92
C LEU A 39 -3.95 -1.59 -9.24
N ASP A 40 -3.07 -2.13 -10.07
CA ASP A 40 -3.46 -2.77 -11.34
C ASP A 40 -4.38 -3.98 -11.10
N GLN A 41 -4.11 -4.77 -10.06
CA GLN A 41 -5.01 -5.85 -9.63
C GLN A 41 -6.40 -5.33 -9.24
N LEU A 42 -6.47 -4.21 -8.52
CA LEU A 42 -7.73 -3.59 -8.10
C LEU A 42 -8.52 -3.03 -9.29
N VAL A 43 -7.85 -2.43 -10.26
CA VAL A 43 -8.47 -1.95 -11.51
C VAL A 43 -9.12 -3.13 -12.25
N LYS A 44 -8.34 -4.19 -12.53
CA LYS A 44 -8.85 -5.40 -13.21
C LYS A 44 -10.02 -6.04 -12.47
N PHE A 45 -9.94 -6.08 -11.14
CA PHE A 45 -11.03 -6.60 -10.30
C PHE A 45 -12.29 -5.74 -10.45
N SER A 46 -12.16 -4.42 -10.35
CA SER A 46 -13.26 -3.46 -10.44
C SER A 46 -13.96 -3.50 -11.80
N GLU A 47 -13.20 -3.58 -12.89
CA GLU A 47 -13.74 -3.74 -14.25
C GLU A 47 -14.53 -5.05 -14.39
N LYS A 48 -13.97 -6.16 -13.89
CA LYS A 48 -14.62 -7.48 -13.94
C LYS A 48 -15.98 -7.50 -13.21
N ILE A 49 -16.12 -6.77 -12.11
CA ILE A 49 -17.39 -6.71 -11.36
C ILE A 49 -18.38 -5.68 -11.93
N SER A 50 -17.90 -4.64 -12.62
CA SER A 50 -18.77 -3.59 -13.18
C SER A 50 -19.37 -3.94 -14.54
N SER A 51 -18.79 -4.89 -15.29
CA SER A 51 -19.30 -5.35 -16.59
C SER A 51 -20.27 -6.54 -16.50
N LYS A 52 -20.88 -6.75 -15.33
CA LYS A 52 -21.97 -7.70 -15.09
C LYS A 52 -23.25 -6.95 -14.76
#